data_AF-A0A060CFW4-F1
#
_entry.id   AF-A0A060CFW4-F1
#
_cell.length_a   1.000
_cell.length_b   1.000
_cell.length_c   1.000
_cell.angle_alpha   90.00
_cell.angle_beta   90.00
_cell.angle_gamma   90.00
#
_symmetry.space_group_name_H-M   'P 1'
#
loop_
_entity.id
_entity.type
_entity.pdbx_description
1 polymer ?
#
loop_
_entity_poly.entity_id
_entity_poly.type
_entity_poly.pdbx_seq_one_letter_code
_entity_poly.pdbx_strand_id
1 'polypeptide(L)'
;YWDPQNYLTTAPDITGPWSDPVPLHGHGFDASLFHDTDGSSWLLSLNADWRPGRDRFGGIEIQRYDRERRSLVGQARVIFSGTEAGLTEGPHLYQHEGWYYLVTAEGGTSWGTPGDRGPVPHADRALPGGPGRAAADLGRPARAPAAKGRARQPGPHPARPVVPGPPRGPPALP
;
A
#
# COMPACT_ATOMS: atom_id res chain seq x y z
N TYR A 1 -12.90 -24.21 3.94
CA TYR A 1 -11.91 -23.40 3.19
C TYR A 1 -12.24 -21.94 3.48
N TRP A 2 -11.31 -20.98 3.47
CA TRP A 2 -11.53 -19.64 4.06
C TRP A 2 -12.18 -18.65 3.08
N ASP A 3 -13.43 -18.89 2.72
CA ASP A 3 -14.30 -18.00 1.93
C ASP A 3 -15.42 -17.35 2.77
N PRO A 4 -15.12 -16.76 3.96
CA PRO A 4 -16.17 -16.15 4.76
C PRO A 4 -16.78 -14.97 4.01
N GLN A 5 -18.11 -14.91 4.06
CA GLN A 5 -18.84 -13.80 3.48
C GLN A 5 -18.67 -12.54 4.33
N ASN A 6 -18.17 -11.46 3.72
CA ASN A 6 -18.10 -10.15 4.36
C ASN A 6 -19.41 -9.40 4.16
N TYR A 7 -19.79 -8.61 5.16
CA TYR A 7 -21.00 -7.79 5.15
C TYR A 7 -20.72 -6.36 5.60
N LEU A 8 -21.50 -5.41 5.09
CA LEU A 8 -21.53 -4.03 5.59
C LEU A 8 -22.90 -3.70 6.15
N THR A 9 -22.93 -3.16 7.36
CA THR A 9 -24.09 -2.49 7.95
C THR A 9 -23.73 -1.07 8.36
N THR A 10 -24.73 -0.20 8.46
CA THR A 10 -24.57 1.22 8.81
C THR A 10 -25.67 1.64 9.77
N ALA A 11 -25.34 2.54 10.69
CA ALA A 11 -26.30 3.17 11.59
C ALA A 11 -25.97 4.66 11.79
N PRO A 12 -26.97 5.51 12.08
CA PRO A 12 -26.72 6.91 12.45
C PRO A 12 -26.16 7.06 13.88
N ASP A 13 -26.41 6.07 14.75
CA ASP A 13 -25.90 5.98 16.12
C ASP A 13 -25.36 4.56 16.38
N ILE A 14 -24.40 4.42 17.30
CA ILE A 14 -23.79 3.13 17.65
C ILE A 14 -24.81 2.10 18.18
N THR A 15 -25.88 2.59 18.81
CA THR A 15 -27.01 1.76 19.31
C THR A 15 -28.06 1.46 18.23
N GLY A 16 -27.94 2.08 17.06
CA GLY A 16 -28.79 1.82 15.90
C GLY A 16 -29.73 2.98 15.51
N PRO A 17 -30.76 2.71 14.67
CA PRO A 17 -31.02 1.42 14.03
C PRO A 17 -29.92 1.06 13.02
N TRP A 18 -29.43 -0.17 13.09
CA TRP A 18 -28.53 -0.74 12.10
C TRP A 18 -29.31 -1.20 10.87
N SER A 19 -28.77 -0.95 9.68
CA SER A 19 -29.37 -1.39 8.43
C SER A 19 -29.22 -2.90 8.22
N ASP A 20 -30.09 -3.47 7.37
CA ASP A 20 -29.89 -4.82 6.88
C ASP A 20 -28.50 -4.97 6.22
N PRO A 21 -27.81 -6.10 6.45
CA PRO A 21 -26.46 -6.30 5.98
C PRO A 21 -26.41 -6.36 4.45
N VAL A 22 -25.45 -5.64 3.89
CA VAL A 22 -25.11 -5.69 2.46
C VAL A 22 -24.06 -6.76 2.26
N PRO A 23 -24.29 -7.79 1.43
CA PRO A 23 -23.25 -8.75 1.08
C PRO A 23 -22.17 -8.08 0.23
N LEU A 24 -20.92 -8.29 0.61
CA LEU A 24 -19.73 -7.89 -0.13
C LEU A 24 -19.14 -9.13 -0.83
N HIS A 25 -17.81 -9.28 -0.87
CA HIS A 25 -17.16 -10.47 -1.40
C HIS A 25 -16.90 -11.53 -0.32
N GLY A 26 -16.57 -12.75 -0.77
CA GLY A 26 -16.08 -13.86 0.06
C GLY A 26 -14.64 -14.27 -0.23
N HIS A 27 -13.80 -13.38 -0.75
CA HIS A 27 -12.42 -13.71 -1.15
C HIS A 27 -11.46 -13.97 0.02
N GLY A 28 -11.85 -13.63 1.25
CA GLY A 28 -11.07 -13.79 2.46
C GLY A 28 -11.69 -13.00 3.62
N PHE A 29 -10.97 -12.94 4.74
CA PHE A 29 -11.42 -12.29 5.97
C PHE A 29 -10.67 -10.97 6.25
N ASP A 30 -10.84 -10.41 7.45
CA ASP A 30 -10.30 -9.13 7.89
C ASP A 30 -10.67 -7.95 6.98
N ALA A 31 -11.94 -7.91 6.59
CA ALA A 31 -12.46 -6.80 5.80
C ALA A 31 -12.40 -5.49 6.59
N SER A 32 -11.82 -4.45 5.99
CA SER A 32 -11.73 -3.10 6.55
C SER A 32 -12.19 -2.07 5.52
N LEU A 33 -13.03 -1.13 5.96
CA LEU A 33 -13.52 -0.05 5.11
C LEU A 33 -12.69 1.21 5.35
N PHE A 34 -12.03 1.69 4.29
CA PHE A 34 -11.31 2.95 4.26
C PHE A 34 -12.16 4.04 3.59
N HIS A 35 -12.19 5.22 4.20
CA HIS A 35 -12.79 6.42 3.64
C HIS A 35 -11.69 7.41 3.25
N ASP A 36 -11.60 7.73 1.97
CA ASP A 36 -10.60 8.65 1.46
C ASP A 36 -11.07 10.11 1.56
N THR A 37 -10.12 11.02 1.50
CA THR A 37 -10.34 12.47 1.56
C THR A 37 -11.07 13.04 0.35
N ASP A 38 -11.08 12.32 -0.79
CA ASP A 38 -11.84 12.67 -1.98
C ASP A 38 -13.32 12.21 -1.93
N GLY A 39 -13.74 11.61 -0.81
CA GLY A 39 -15.09 11.10 -0.59
C GLY A 39 -15.32 9.67 -1.12
N SER A 40 -14.33 9.07 -1.77
CA SER A 40 -14.40 7.66 -2.17
C SER A 40 -14.26 6.73 -0.96
N SER A 41 -14.71 5.48 -1.12
CA SER A 41 -14.58 4.45 -0.09
C SER A 41 -14.05 3.17 -0.71
N TRP A 42 -13.23 2.46 0.05
CA TRP A 42 -12.47 1.31 -0.42
C TRP A 42 -12.52 0.22 0.63
N LEU A 43 -12.85 -0.99 0.18
CA LEU A 43 -12.77 -2.17 1.00
C LEU A 43 -11.37 -2.76 0.84
N LEU A 44 -10.71 -3.04 1.96
CA LEU A 44 -9.50 -3.85 2.04
C LEU A 44 -9.86 -5.20 2.66
N SER A 45 -9.16 -6.26 2.26
CA SER A 45 -9.29 -7.58 2.87
C SER A 45 -8.06 -8.43 2.55
N LEU A 46 -7.87 -9.51 3.31
CA LEU A 46 -6.98 -10.57 2.89
C LEU A 46 -7.56 -11.26 1.64
N ASN A 47 -6.72 -11.54 0.65
CA ASN A 47 -7.05 -12.42 -0.47
C ASN A 47 -6.60 -13.87 -0.15
N ALA A 48 -7.57 -14.75 0.12
CA ALA A 48 -7.31 -16.15 0.45
C ALA A 48 -7.12 -17.02 -0.81
N ASP A 49 -5.88 -17.38 -1.12
CA ASP A 49 -5.54 -18.13 -2.34
C ASP A 49 -5.61 -19.66 -2.12
N TRP A 50 -6.56 -20.30 -2.80
CA TRP A 50 -6.85 -21.73 -2.65
C TRP A 50 -6.04 -22.65 -3.54
N ARG A 51 -5.32 -22.07 -4.50
CA ARG A 51 -4.65 -22.83 -5.53
C ARG A 51 -3.50 -23.65 -4.90
N PRO A 52 -3.40 -24.95 -5.19
CA PRO A 52 -2.29 -25.77 -4.72
C PRO A 52 -0.93 -25.16 -5.07
N GLY A 53 0.01 -25.22 -4.12
CA GLY A 53 1.38 -24.71 -4.30
C GLY A 53 1.51 -23.18 -4.21
N ARG A 54 0.45 -22.47 -3.80
CA ARG A 54 0.50 -21.04 -3.49
C ARG A 54 0.38 -20.79 -1.99
N ASP A 55 0.89 -19.64 -1.55
CA ASP A 55 0.63 -19.15 -0.21
C ASP A 55 -0.86 -18.85 -0.07
N ARG A 56 -1.47 -19.34 1.01
CA ARG A 56 -2.89 -19.08 1.31
C ARG A 56 -3.14 -17.61 1.62
N PHE A 57 -2.14 -16.92 2.16
CA PHE A 57 -2.19 -15.49 2.41
C PHE A 57 -1.72 -14.76 1.15
N GLY A 58 -2.61 -14.70 0.15
CA GLY A 58 -2.33 -14.17 -1.19
C GLY A 58 -2.07 -12.66 -1.27
N GLY A 59 -1.96 -12.00 -0.12
CA GLY A 59 -1.74 -10.57 0.05
C GLY A 59 -3.02 -9.80 0.36
N ILE A 60 -2.86 -8.49 0.54
CA ILE A 60 -3.94 -7.55 0.82
C ILE A 60 -4.52 -7.04 -0.48
N GLU A 61 -5.81 -7.26 -0.69
CA GLU A 61 -6.55 -6.68 -1.79
C GLU A 61 -7.29 -5.40 -1.39
N ILE A 62 -7.53 -4.55 -2.39
CA ILE A 62 -8.36 -3.35 -2.27
C ILE A 62 -9.34 -3.28 -3.44
N GLN A 63 -10.60 -2.91 -3.16
CA GLN A 63 -11.64 -2.70 -4.16
C GLN A 63 -12.51 -1.49 -3.79
N ARG A 64 -12.99 -0.75 -4.80
CA ARG A 64 -13.85 0.42 -4.56
C ARG A 64 -15.21 -0.04 -4.06
N TYR A 65 -15.72 0.65 -3.03
CA TYR A 65 -17.09 0.53 -2.57
C TYR A 65 -17.90 1.75 -3.03
N ASP A 66 -19.00 1.49 -3.73
CA ASP A 66 -19.98 2.49 -4.12
C ASP A 66 -21.04 2.61 -3.03
N ARG A 67 -21.06 3.75 -2.33
CA ARG A 67 -21.95 4.02 -1.20
C ARG A 67 -23.41 4.17 -1.63
N GLU A 68 -23.66 4.70 -2.83
CA GLU A 68 -25.02 4.89 -3.36
C GLU A 68 -25.60 3.56 -3.82
N ARG A 69 -24.82 2.78 -4.57
CA ARG A 69 -25.23 1.46 -5.05
C ARG A 69 -25.14 0.37 -3.99
N ARG A 70 -24.56 0.68 -2.82
CA ARG A 70 -24.27 -0.26 -1.74
C ARG A 70 -23.61 -1.55 -2.25
N SER A 71 -22.55 -1.42 -3.04
CA SER A 71 -21.88 -2.57 -3.67
C SER A 71 -20.42 -2.28 -4.01
N LEU A 72 -19.64 -3.35 -4.15
CA LEU A 72 -18.28 -3.27 -4.67
C LEU A 72 -18.31 -3.06 -6.17
N VAL A 73 -17.47 -2.16 -6.67
CA VAL A 73 -17.41 -1.77 -8.08
C VAL A 73 -15.99 -1.80 -8.62
N GLY A 74 -15.86 -2.09 -9.91
CA GLY A 74 -14.56 -2.26 -10.56
C GLY A 74 -13.85 -3.53 -10.10
N GLN A 75 -12.57 -3.63 -10.43
CA GLN A 75 -11.76 -4.83 -10.17
C GLN A 75 -10.98 -4.69 -8.85
N ALA A 76 -11.02 -5.74 -8.03
CA ALA A 76 -10.14 -5.89 -6.88
C ALA A 76 -8.67 -6.03 -7.33
N ARG A 77 -7.74 -5.54 -6.52
CA ARG A 77 -6.31 -5.63 -6.81
C ARG A 77 -5.51 -5.88 -5.55
N VAL A 78 -4.47 -6.69 -5.64
CA VAL A 78 -3.50 -6.86 -4.55
C VAL A 78 -2.57 -5.66 -4.52
N ILE A 79 -2.47 -4.99 -3.37
CA ILE A 79 -1.60 -3.81 -3.16
C ILE A 79 -0.38 -4.11 -2.31
N PHE A 80 -0.38 -5.24 -1.59
CA PHE A 80 0.71 -5.66 -0.74
C PHE A 80 0.72 -7.17 -0.60
N SER A 81 1.88 -7.80 -0.80
CA SER A 81 2.04 -9.26 -0.72
C SER A 81 2.67 -9.72 0.59
N GLY A 82 2.81 -8.83 1.57
CA GLY A 82 3.45 -9.14 2.84
C GLY A 82 4.95 -8.96 2.87
N THR A 83 5.53 -9.30 4.01
CA THR A 83 6.96 -9.45 4.24
C THR A 83 7.34 -10.91 4.42
N GLU A 84 8.61 -11.18 4.74
CA GLU A 84 9.10 -12.52 5.08
C GLU A 84 8.49 -13.10 6.37
N ALA A 85 7.78 -12.29 7.18
CA ALA A 85 7.04 -12.77 8.32
C ALA A 85 5.87 -13.69 7.90
N GLY A 86 5.34 -13.51 6.69
CA GLY A 86 4.23 -14.30 6.15
C GLY A 86 2.91 -14.09 6.91
N LEU A 87 1.89 -14.86 6.55
CA LEU A 87 0.57 -14.81 7.19
C LEU A 87 -0.01 -13.38 7.24
N THR A 88 0.14 -12.62 6.15
CA THR A 88 -0.23 -11.19 6.09
C THR A 88 -1.74 -10.98 6.05
N GLU A 89 -2.28 -10.36 7.09
CA GLU A 89 -3.72 -10.18 7.33
C GLU A 89 -4.02 -8.83 8.02
N GLY A 90 -5.23 -8.64 8.53
CA GLY A 90 -5.63 -7.46 9.30
C GLY A 90 -5.36 -6.09 8.64
N PRO A 91 -5.71 -5.87 7.36
CA PRO A 91 -5.34 -4.64 6.67
C PRO A 91 -6.15 -3.44 7.16
N HIS A 92 -5.44 -2.36 7.48
CA HIS A 92 -6.02 -1.03 7.70
C HIS A 92 -5.27 0.03 6.91
N LEU A 93 -6.00 0.89 6.22
CA LEU A 93 -5.43 1.98 5.44
C LEU A 93 -5.71 3.31 6.12
N TYR A 94 -4.67 4.14 6.25
CA TYR A 94 -4.77 5.50 6.77
C TYR A 94 -4.19 6.47 5.76
N GLN A 95 -4.79 7.66 5.64
CA GLN A 95 -4.21 8.76 4.88
C GLN A 95 -3.71 9.81 5.87
N HIS A 96 -2.45 10.21 5.71
CA HIS A 96 -1.86 11.27 6.52
C HIS A 96 -0.78 12.00 5.72
N GLU A 97 -0.83 13.34 5.69
CA GLU A 97 0.16 14.22 5.05
C GLU A 97 0.55 13.83 3.61
N GLY A 98 -0.41 13.41 2.79
CA GLY A 98 -0.17 13.03 1.40
C GLY A 98 0.45 11.65 1.23
N TRP A 99 0.42 10.83 2.27
CA TRP A 99 0.82 9.43 2.25
C TRP A 99 -0.35 8.53 2.62
N TYR A 100 -0.33 7.31 2.07
CA TYR A 100 -1.18 6.22 2.53
C TYR A 100 -0.33 5.25 3.34
N TYR A 101 -0.76 4.96 4.56
CA TYR A 101 -0.13 4.01 5.47
C TYR A 101 -0.99 2.76 5.48
N LEU A 102 -0.48 1.69 4.89
CA LEU A 102 -1.06 0.37 5.05
C LEU A 102 -0.44 -0.29 6.27
N VAL A 103 -1.29 -0.64 7.22
CA VAL A 103 -0.96 -1.41 8.43
C VAL A 103 -1.52 -2.82 8.26
N THR A 104 -0.70 -3.83 8.54
CA THR A 104 -1.09 -5.25 8.52
C THR A 104 -0.57 -5.98 9.74
N ALA A 105 -1.25 -7.07 10.10
CA ALA A 105 -0.72 -8.09 11.00
C ALA A 105 0.01 -9.16 10.17
N GLU A 106 1.11 -9.70 10.69
CA GLU A 106 1.88 -10.77 10.07
C GLU A 106 2.38 -11.78 11.12
N GLY A 107 2.81 -12.97 10.69
CA GLY A 107 3.40 -13.99 11.57
C GLY A 107 2.41 -14.89 12.32
N GLY A 108 1.11 -14.66 12.12
CA GLY A 108 0.02 -15.46 12.68
C GLY A 108 -0.34 -15.10 14.12
N THR A 109 -1.51 -15.55 14.57
CA THR A 109 -2.06 -15.22 15.90
C THR A 109 -1.54 -16.13 17.03
N SER A 110 -0.59 -17.03 16.73
CA SER A 110 -0.07 -18.05 17.65
C SER A 110 1.41 -17.82 17.98
N TRP A 111 1.88 -18.31 19.13
CA TRP A 111 3.26 -18.13 19.61
C TRP A 111 4.12 -19.42 19.60
N GLY A 112 3.73 -20.50 18.90
CA GLY A 112 4.38 -21.80 19.16
C GLY A 112 4.39 -22.87 18.07
N THR A 113 3.91 -22.61 16.86
CA THR A 113 3.99 -23.59 15.76
C THR A 113 5.35 -23.45 15.05
N PRO A 114 6.08 -24.54 14.72
CA PRO A 114 7.29 -24.44 13.90
C PRO A 114 6.98 -23.73 12.56
N GLY A 115 7.45 -22.49 12.40
CA GLY A 115 7.15 -21.62 11.26
C GLY A 115 6.39 -20.33 11.63
N ASP A 116 5.66 -20.32 12.75
CA ASP A 116 5.04 -19.11 13.29
C ASP A 116 6.08 -18.32 14.07
N ARG A 117 6.27 -17.04 13.72
CA ARG A 117 7.20 -16.13 14.42
C ARG A 117 6.53 -15.40 15.59
N GLY A 118 5.27 -15.71 15.88
CA GLY A 118 4.43 -14.89 16.73
C GLY A 118 3.79 -13.73 15.96
N PRO A 119 2.72 -13.11 16.49
CA PRO A 119 2.17 -11.90 15.92
C PRO A 119 3.23 -10.81 15.91
N VAL A 120 3.59 -10.37 14.71
CA VAL A 120 4.42 -9.19 14.48
C VAL A 120 3.48 -8.07 14.09
N PRO A 121 3.15 -7.13 14.99
CA PRO A 121 2.45 -5.93 14.58
C PRO A 121 3.39 -5.08 13.72
N HIS A 122 2.81 -4.44 12.70
CA HIS A 122 3.41 -3.40 11.87
C HIS A 122 4.43 -3.85 10.82
N ALA A 123 3.90 -4.25 9.65
CA ALA A 123 4.52 -3.83 8.40
C ALA A 123 3.88 -2.51 7.96
N ASP A 124 4.46 -1.38 8.38
CA ASP A 124 4.04 -0.06 7.89
C ASP A 124 4.63 0.17 6.51
N ARG A 125 3.79 0.08 5.48
CA ARG A 125 4.18 0.50 4.13
C ARG A 125 3.59 1.86 3.83
N ALA A 126 4.45 2.87 3.77
CA ALA A 126 4.12 4.16 3.19
C ALA A 126 4.01 4.02 1.66
N LEU A 127 2.81 4.22 1.13
CA LEU A 127 2.54 4.26 -0.30
C LEU A 127 2.37 5.74 -0.72
N PRO A 128 3.07 6.20 -1.77
CA PRO A 128 3.05 7.60 -2.17
C PRO A 128 1.65 8.01 -2.65
N GLY A 129 1.02 8.91 -1.88
CA GLY A 129 -0.34 9.41 -2.08
C GLY A 129 -0.40 10.90 -2.38
N GLY A 130 0.68 11.50 -2.90
CA GLY A 130 0.86 12.96 -3.04
C GLY A 130 -0.35 13.73 -3.57
N PRO A 131 -0.37 15.08 -3.45
CA PRO A 131 -1.58 15.90 -3.58
C PRO A 131 -2.48 15.50 -4.76
N GLY A 132 -3.72 15.07 -4.47
CA GLY A 132 -4.70 14.68 -5.48
C GLY A 132 -4.60 13.23 -5.98
N ARG A 133 -3.74 12.38 -5.41
CA ARG A 133 -3.81 10.93 -5.64
C ARG A 133 -4.87 10.31 -4.75
N ALA A 134 -5.66 9.42 -5.31
CA ALA A 134 -6.66 8.64 -4.59
C ALA A 134 -6.12 7.25 -4.26
N ALA A 135 -6.73 6.55 -3.30
CA ALA A 135 -6.45 5.14 -3.06
C ALA A 135 -6.60 4.25 -4.33
N ALA A 136 -7.36 4.73 -5.33
CA ALA A 136 -7.45 4.14 -6.66
C ALA A 136 -6.11 3.95 -7.39
N ASP A 137 -5.07 4.69 -7.00
CA ASP A 137 -3.75 4.64 -7.63
C ASP A 137 -2.77 3.72 -6.90
N LEU A 138 -3.16 3.17 -5.74
CA LEU A 138 -2.36 2.17 -5.03
C LEU A 138 -2.22 0.88 -5.85
N GLY A 139 -1.03 0.28 -5.78
CA GLY A 139 -0.68 -0.95 -6.51
C GLY A 139 -0.60 -0.80 -8.04
N ARG A 140 -0.84 0.38 -8.61
CA ARG A 140 -0.59 0.60 -10.04
C ARG A 140 0.91 0.65 -10.31
N PRO A 141 1.42 0.02 -11.38
CA PRO A 141 2.77 0.29 -11.84
C PRO A 141 2.90 1.80 -12.12
N ALA A 142 4.02 2.40 -11.71
CA ALA A 142 4.26 3.80 -11.96
C ALA A 142 4.08 4.07 -13.47
N ARG A 143 3.20 5.01 -13.84
CA ARG A 143 3.14 5.49 -15.22
C ARG A 143 4.52 6.03 -15.57
N ALA A 144 5.18 5.45 -16.58
CA ALA A 144 6.33 6.09 -17.20
C ALA A 144 5.91 7.54 -17.55
N PRO A 145 6.74 8.54 -17.26
CA PRO A 145 6.38 9.91 -17.60
C PRO A 145 6.07 9.97 -19.08
N ALA A 146 4.90 10.51 -19.43
CA ALA A 146 4.58 10.80 -20.81
C ALA A 146 5.71 11.68 -21.35
N ALA A 147 6.38 11.25 -22.42
CA ALA A 147 7.47 11.98 -23.05
C ALA A 147 6.93 13.33 -23.56
N LYS A 148 6.96 14.33 -22.69
CA LYS A 148 6.71 15.72 -23.09
C LYS A 148 7.99 16.23 -23.72
N GLY A 149 7.96 16.29 -25.05
CA GLY A 149 8.55 17.36 -25.86
C GLY A 149 10.05 17.59 -25.75
N ARG A 150 10.77 17.18 -26.80
CA ARG A 150 12.06 17.70 -27.29
C ARG A 150 13.05 18.18 -26.20
N ALA A 151 13.96 17.30 -25.82
CA ALA A 151 15.24 17.72 -25.25
C ALA A 151 15.94 18.66 -26.24
N ARG A 152 16.15 19.92 -25.85
CA ARG A 152 17.25 20.71 -26.41
C ARG A 152 18.53 20.15 -25.80
N GLN A 153 19.46 19.70 -26.66
CA GLN A 153 20.80 19.35 -26.21
C GLN A 153 21.46 20.58 -25.56
N PRO A 154 22.12 20.44 -24.40
CA PRO A 154 23.00 21.48 -23.92
C PRO A 154 24.25 21.50 -24.81
N GLY A 155 24.53 22.66 -25.43
CA GLY A 155 25.78 22.91 -26.15
C GLY A 155 26.98 22.88 -25.19
N PRO A 156 28.21 22.72 -25.71
CA PRO A 156 29.40 22.57 -24.87
C PRO A 156 29.68 23.83 -24.06
N HIS A 157 29.94 23.65 -22.76
CA HIS A 157 30.41 24.70 -21.85
C HIS A 157 31.82 25.17 -22.25
N PRO A 158 32.14 26.48 -22.18
CA PRO A 158 33.50 26.95 -22.35
C PRO A 158 34.38 26.56 -21.15
N ALA A 159 35.62 26.14 -21.43
CA ALA A 159 36.61 25.74 -20.44
C ALA A 159 36.99 26.90 -19.50
N ARG A 160 37.11 26.61 -18.20
CA ARG A 160 37.64 27.55 -17.19
C ARG A 160 39.17 27.63 -17.30
N PRO A 161 39.78 28.81 -17.13
CA PRO A 161 41.23 28.93 -17.08
C PRO A 161 41.77 28.41 -15.74
N VAL A 162 42.86 27.64 -15.81
CA VAL A 162 43.63 27.13 -14.66
C VAL A 162 44.58 28.22 -14.18
N VAL A 163 44.52 28.56 -12.90
CA VAL A 163 45.49 29.46 -12.25
C VAL A 163 46.59 28.61 -11.62
N PRO A 164 47.90 28.88 -11.84
CA PRO A 164 48.97 28.12 -11.21
C PRO A 164 49.12 28.51 -9.73
N GLY A 165 49.21 27.51 -8.84
CA GLY A 165 49.52 27.71 -7.42
C GLY A 165 51.00 28.03 -7.19
N PRO A 166 51.35 28.66 -6.05
CA PRO A 166 52.72 29.11 -5.76
C PRO A 166 53.69 27.95 -5.46
N PRO A 167 55.00 28.13 -5.71
CA PRO A 167 56.01 27.07 -5.55
C PRO A 167 56.24 26.73 -4.07
N ARG A 168 56.36 25.43 -3.78
CA ARG A 168 56.73 24.91 -2.45
C ARG A 168 58.24 25.06 -2.24
N GLY A 169 58.63 25.68 -1.13
CA GLY A 169 60.04 25.79 -0.69
C GLY A 169 60.62 24.45 -0.23
N PRO A 170 61.96 24.32 -0.20
CA PRO A 170 62.64 23.05 0.02
C PRO A 170 62.58 22.55 1.48
N PRO A 171 62.69 21.23 1.70
CA PRO A 171 62.57 20.61 3.02
C PRO A 171 63.84 20.79 3.85
N ALA A 172 63.69 20.98 5.16
CA ALA A 172 64.77 20.84 6.13
C ALA A 172 64.84 19.39 6.64
N LEU A 173 66.05 18.84 6.68
CA LEU A 173 66.46 17.61 7.36
C LEU A 173 67.61 17.95 8.32
N PRO A 174 67.96 17.11 9.29
CA PRO A 174 67.15 16.17 10.06
C PRO A 174 66.84 16.68 11.49
#